data_AF-A0A3A9EJR7-F1
#
_entry.id   AF-A0A3A9EJR7-F1
#
_cell.length_a   1.000
_cell.length_b   1.000
_cell.length_c   1.000
_cell.angle_alpha   90.00
_cell.angle_beta   90.00
_cell.angle_gamma   90.00
#
_symmetry.space_group_name_H-M   'P 1'
#
loop_
_entity.id
_entity.type
_entity.pdbx_description
1 polymer ?
#
loop_
_entity_poly.entity_id
_entity_poly.type
_entity_poly.pdbx_seq_one_letter_code
_entity_poly.pdbx_strand_id
1 'polypeptide(L)' 'MSFYLPDGCITEFVGINGAGKTTTHRSILGLTNKVSGNIKFFGMNMDGNENTIYLNTSLKRAKVIF' A
#
# COMPACT_ATOMS: atom_id res chain seq x y z
N MET A 1 -9.18 -10.78 3.61
CA MET A 1 -8.74 -9.80 4.63
C MET A 1 -8.76 -8.43 3.98
N SER A 2 -9.37 -7.43 4.61
CA SER A 2 -9.39 -6.04 4.14
C SER A 2 -9.13 -5.14 5.34
N PHE A 3 -8.36 -4.08 5.13
CA PHE A 3 -8.15 -3.04 6.13
C PHE A 3 -8.15 -1.68 5.44
N TYR A 4 -8.45 -0.64 6.20
CA TYR A 4 -8.46 0.74 5.76
C TYR A 4 -7.53 1.54 6.67
N LEU A 5 -6.75 2.43 6.07
CA LEU A 5 -5.83 3.32 6.77
C LEU A 5 -6.36 4.74 6.65
N PRO A 6 -6.62 5.43 7.78
CA PRO A 6 -7.00 6.84 7.73
C PRO A 6 -5.81 7.70 7.27
N ASP A 7 -6.12 8.80 6.60
CA ASP A 7 -5.12 9.77 6.15
C ASP A 7 -4.30 10.31 7.33
N GLY A 8 -2.99 10.49 7.11
CA GLY A 8 -2.06 11.02 8.11
C GLY A 8 -1.66 10.02 9.22
N CYS A 9 -2.09 8.76 9.14
CA CYS A 9 -1.70 7.71 10.07
C CYS A 9 -0.37 7.06 9.66
N ILE A 10 0.44 6.69 10.66
CA ILE A 10 1.60 5.80 10.49
C ILE A 10 1.15 4.41 10.92
N THR A 11 1.45 3.39 10.12
CA THR A 11 1.08 2.00 10.43
C THR A 11 2.23 1.06 10.10
N GLU A 12 2.37 0.04 10.92
CA GLU A 12 3.33 -1.05 10.77
C GLU A 12 2.58 -2.38 10.62
N PHE A 13 3.11 -3.28 9.79
CA PHE A 13 2.59 -4.65 9.71
C PHE A 13 3.29 -5.52 10.76
N VAL A 14 2.55 -6.11 11.69
CA VAL A 14 3.09 -6.97 12.77
C VAL A 14 2.58 -8.40 12.63
N GLY A 15 3.42 -9.40 12.90
CA GLY A 15 3.06 -10.82 12.82
C GLY A 15 4.28 -11.75 12.70
N ILE A 16 4.07 -13.06 12.59
CA ILE A 16 5.15 -14.06 12.44
C ILE A 16 5.84 -14.00 11.06
N ASN A 17 7.05 -14.56 10.95
CA ASN A 17 7.72 -14.77 9.66
C ASN A 17 6.83 -15.63 8.75
N GLY A 18 6.75 -15.25 7.46
CA GLY A 18 5.86 -15.93 6.51
C GLY A 18 4.40 -15.48 6.53
N ALA A 19 3.96 -14.63 7.48
CA ALA A 19 2.59 -14.12 7.53
C ALA A 19 2.21 -13.16 6.38
N GLY A 20 3.16 -12.82 5.50
CA GLY A 20 2.92 -11.99 4.32
C GLY A 20 3.22 -10.50 4.48
N LYS A 21 3.73 -10.02 5.63
CA LYS A 21 4.03 -8.59 5.88
C LYS A 21 4.84 -7.92 4.75
N THR A 22 6.02 -8.44 4.46
CA THR A 22 6.91 -7.89 3.42
C THR A 22 6.28 -8.00 2.03
N THR A 23 5.57 -9.08 1.74
CA THR A 23 4.87 -9.27 0.47
C THR A 23 3.75 -8.25 0.30
N THR A 24 2.91 -8.06 1.32
CA THR A 24 1.83 -7.07 1.33
C THR A 24 2.40 -5.66 1.19
N HIS A 25 3.44 -5.32 1.95
CA HIS A 25 4.12 -4.03 1.83
C HIS A 25 4.64 -3.79 0.41
N ARG A 26 5.38 -4.77 -0.17
CA ARG A 26 5.91 -4.64 -1.53
C ARG A 26 4.80 -4.51 -2.58
N SER A 27 3.67 -5.19 -2.40
CA SER A 27 2.51 -5.02 -3.29
C SER A 27 1.88 -3.63 -3.17
N ILE A 28 1.78 -3.08 -1.97
CA ILE A 28 1.31 -1.70 -1.74
C ILE A 28 2.23 -0.67 -2.42
N LEU A 29 3.54 -0.89 -2.39
CA LEU A 29 4.53 -0.04 -3.08
C LEU A 29 4.65 -0.32 -4.58
N GLY A 30 3.88 -1.27 -5.13
CA GLY A 30 3.97 -1.69 -6.53
C GLY A 30 5.29 -2.37 -6.91
N LEU A 31 6.06 -2.84 -5.92
CA LEU A 31 7.33 -3.55 -6.10
C LEU A 31 7.13 -5.06 -6.31
N THR A 32 5.89 -5.56 -6.22
CA THR A 32 5.52 -6.97 -6.43
C THR A 32 4.06 -7.06 -6.83
N ASN A 33 3.77 -7.82 -7.89
CA ASN A 33 2.39 -8.05 -8.33
C ASN A 33 1.60 -8.80 -7.27
N LYS A 34 0.42 -8.29 -6.94
CA LYS A 34 -0.58 -8.99 -6.13
C LYS A 34 -1.13 -10.19 -6.91
N VAL A 35 -1.32 -11.32 -6.23
CA VAL A 35 -1.92 -12.52 -6.83
C VAL A 35 -3.44 -12.39 -6.94
N SER A 36 -4.07 -11.69 -5.98
CA SER A 36 -5.51 -11.41 -5.97
C SER A 36 -5.81 -10.19 -5.09
N GLY A 37 -7.06 -9.71 -5.15
CA GLY A 37 -7.53 -8.57 -4.37
C GLY A 37 -7.29 -7.21 -5.04
N ASN A 38 -7.61 -6.14 -4.30
CA ASN A 38 -7.55 -4.79 -4.82
C ASN A 38 -6.92 -3.84 -3.77
N ILE A 39 -6.10 -2.92 -4.26
CA ILE A 39 -5.43 -1.90 -3.46
C ILE A 39 -5.93 -0.57 -3.99
N LYS A 40 -6.43 0.28 -3.08
CA LYS A 40 -6.88 1.62 -3.42
C LYS A 40 -6.07 2.65 -2.64
N PHE A 41 -5.57 3.64 -3.35
CA PHE A 41 -4.96 4.83 -2.77
C PHE A 41 -5.81 6.04 -3.10
N PHE A 42 -6.14 6.86 -2.11
CA PHE A 42 -6.94 8.07 -2.31
C PHE A 42 -8.26 7.81 -3.06
N GLY A 43 -8.88 6.64 -2.83
CA GLY A 43 -10.10 6.20 -3.51
C GLY A 43 -9.91 5.63 -4.92
N MET A 44 -8.71 5.70 -5.50
CA MET A 44 -8.39 5.19 -6.83
C MET A 44 -7.82 3.77 -6.78
N ASN A 45 -8.26 2.89 -7.68
CA ASN A 45 -7.66 1.57 -7.87
C ASN A 45 -6.22 1.72 -8.35
N MET A 46 -5.29 0.97 -7.77
CA MET A 46 -3.88 0.99 -8.19
C MET A 46 -3.70 0.55 -9.64
N ASP A 47 -4.39 -0.51 -10.05
CA ASP A 47 -4.32 -1.07 -11.40
C ASP A 47 -4.73 0.00 -12.43
N GLY A 48 -3.81 0.39 -13.29
CA GLY A 48 -4.04 1.39 -14.34
C GLY A 48 -4.03 2.86 -13.90
N ASN A 49 -3.77 3.15 -12.61
CA ASN A 49 -3.62 4.53 -12.11
C ASN A 49 -2.28 4.76 -11.39
N GLU A 50 -1.29 3.87 -11.58
CA GLU A 50 -0.03 3.90 -10.82
C GLU A 50 0.65 5.28 -10.89
N ASN A 51 0.82 5.83 -12.10
CA ASN A 51 1.48 7.13 -12.30
C ASN A 51 0.79 8.25 -11.52
N THR A 52 -0.54 8.33 -11.62
CA THR A 52 -1.33 9.32 -10.89
C THR A 52 -1.22 9.13 -9.38
N ILE A 53 -1.26 7.89 -8.90
CA ILE A 53 -1.13 7.58 -7.47
C ILE A 53 0.26 7.95 -6.95
N TYR A 54 1.34 7.59 -7.65
CA TYR A 54 2.71 7.90 -7.22
C TYR A 54 2.99 9.41 -7.21
N LEU A 55 2.48 10.16 -8.20
CA LEU A 55 2.56 11.62 -8.21
C LEU A 55 1.82 12.22 -7.00
N ASN A 56 0.59 11.76 -6.72
CA ASN A 56 -0.18 12.24 -5.58
C ASN A 56 0.44 11.86 -4.23
N THR A 57 1.05 10.68 -4.12
CA THR A 57 1.73 10.21 -2.90
C THR A 57 3.04 10.99 -2.66
N SER A 58 3.71 11.45 -3.71
CA SER A 58 4.86 12.34 -3.59
C SER A 58 4.46 13.73 -3.08
N LEU A 59 3.26 14.20 -3.44
CA LEU A 59 2.71 15.48 -2.99
C LEU A 59 2.12 15.41 -1.58
N LYS A 60 1.49 14.29 -1.22
CA LYS A 60 0.99 14.00 0.13
C LYS A 60 1.98 13.08 0.85
N ARG A 61 2.89 13.64 1.66
CA ARG A 61 3.89 12.90 2.45
C ARG A 61 3.28 11.65 3.15
N ALA A 62 3.34 10.50 2.50
CA ALA A 62 3.05 9.21 3.12
C ALA A 62 4.39 8.64 3.58
N LYS A 63 4.58 8.53 4.89
CA LYS A 63 5.81 7.99 5.48
C LYS A 63 5.53 6.55 5.89
N VAL A 64 5.92 5.60 5.06
CA VAL A 64 5.94 4.19 5.42
C VAL A 64 7.25 3.94 6.17
N ILE A 65 7.17 3.62 7.45
CA ILE A 65 8.34 3.37 8.31
C ILE A 65 8.49 1.85 8.48
N PHE A 66 9.74 1.38 8.45
CA PHE A 66 10.14 -0.02 8.57
C PHE A 66 10.13 -0.50 10.02
#